data_AF-A0A8E0RWF9-F1
#
_entry.id   AF-A0A8E0RWF9-F1
#
_cell.length_a   1.000
_cell.length_b   1.000
_cell.length_c   1.000
_cell.angle_alpha   90.00
_cell.angle_beta   90.00
_cell.angle_gamma   90.00
#
_symmetry.space_group_name_H-M   'P 1'
#
loop_
_entity.id
_entity.type
_entity.pdbx_description
1 polymer ?
#
loop_
_entity_poly.entity_id
_entity_poly.type
_entity_poly.pdbx_seq_one_letter_code
_entity_poly.pdbx_strand_id
1 'polypeptide(L)'
;MCSRSSAHDREAPGPEGFEVKRGEYKKMGLYDFVRRDIERFFAHPEEAIVSPELYKSKDLKPPPEFVRNVWGSAAGVGSGDFHIYRGIRRREYARLEEIEKSAEEERLNEEFQKKQQELDQLAEAKTAKRRMKRQKKKLKRLNSKFTYLTNFLFSLEKGQLKTDDSAIKEDIGSGDESPDPN
;
A
#
# COMPACT_ATOMS: atom_id res chain seq x y z
N MET A 1 23.51 -48.27 -31.78
CA MET A 1 22.81 -48.46 -30.49
C MET A 1 23.87 -48.39 -29.40
N CYS A 2 23.91 -47.30 -28.63
CA CYS A 2 24.82 -47.18 -27.48
C CYS A 2 24.01 -46.92 -26.23
N SER A 3 24.02 -47.90 -25.33
CA SER A 3 23.46 -47.85 -23.98
C SER A 3 24.28 -46.90 -23.12
N ARG A 4 23.67 -45.77 -22.71
CA ARG A 4 24.30 -44.81 -21.82
C ARG A 4 24.04 -45.24 -20.38
N SER A 5 25.02 -45.91 -19.77
CA SER A 5 25.07 -46.18 -18.34
C SER A 5 25.06 -44.86 -17.56
N SER A 6 24.02 -44.64 -16.75
CA SER A 6 23.86 -43.45 -15.90
C SER A 6 24.77 -43.54 -14.67
N ALA A 7 26.01 -43.08 -14.83
CA ALA A 7 26.96 -42.95 -13.74
C ALA A 7 26.68 -41.67 -12.94
N HIS A 8 25.60 -41.62 -12.13
CA HIS A 8 25.43 -40.60 -11.09
C HIS A 8 24.48 -41.05 -9.96
N ASP A 9 24.61 -42.30 -9.50
CA ASP A 9 24.08 -42.73 -8.21
C ASP A 9 25.17 -42.53 -7.14
N ARG A 10 25.28 -41.30 -6.63
CA ARG A 10 25.94 -41.02 -5.35
C ARG A 10 24.99 -40.16 -4.54
N GLU A 11 24.10 -40.83 -3.83
CA GLU A 11 23.20 -40.24 -2.84
C GLU A 11 24.04 -39.67 -1.69
N ALA A 12 24.06 -38.35 -1.53
CA ALA A 12 24.44 -37.75 -0.27
C ALA A 12 23.27 -37.97 0.72
N PRO A 13 23.50 -38.53 1.92
CA PRO A 13 22.43 -38.66 2.90
C PRO A 13 22.03 -37.25 3.36
N GLY A 14 20.87 -36.79 2.88
CA GLY A 14 20.22 -35.59 3.41
C GLY A 14 19.87 -35.78 4.89
N PRO A 15 19.76 -34.70 5.66
CA PRO A 15 19.55 -34.76 7.11
C PRO A 15 18.29 -35.58 7.44
N GLU A 16 18.47 -36.53 8.34
CA GLU A 16 17.50 -37.53 8.74
C GLU A 16 16.18 -36.88 9.20
N GLY A 17 15.04 -37.32 8.63
CA GLY A 17 13.74 -37.07 9.26
C GLY A 17 12.52 -36.78 8.39
N PHE A 18 12.58 -36.81 7.05
CA PHE A 18 11.36 -36.76 6.24
C PHE A 18 11.52 -37.41 4.86
N GLU A 19 11.22 -38.70 4.75
CA GLU A 19 11.13 -39.38 3.45
C GLU A 19 9.93 -38.83 2.66
N VAL A 20 10.17 -37.89 1.74
CA VAL A 20 9.16 -37.49 0.77
C VAL A 20 9.16 -38.52 -0.35
N LYS A 21 8.14 -39.38 -0.41
CA LYS A 21 7.95 -40.33 -1.51
C LYS A 21 7.88 -39.57 -2.84
N ARG A 22 8.64 -40.03 -3.84
CA ARG A 22 8.63 -39.43 -5.19
C ARG A 22 7.21 -39.45 -5.75
N GLY A 23 6.62 -38.26 -5.95
CA GLY A 23 5.27 -38.09 -6.51
C GLY A 23 4.19 -37.64 -5.51
N GLU A 24 4.50 -37.54 -4.22
CA GLU A 24 3.55 -37.02 -3.22
C GLU A 24 3.69 -35.50 -3.06
N TYR A 25 2.73 -34.74 -3.59
CA TYR A 25 2.67 -33.30 -3.38
C TYR A 25 2.04 -33.02 -2.01
N LYS A 26 2.87 -32.70 -1.00
CA LYS A 26 2.36 -32.11 0.24
C LYS A 26 1.84 -30.70 -0.06
N LYS A 27 0.56 -30.46 0.23
CA LYS A 27 -0.01 -29.11 0.18
C LYS A 27 0.63 -28.28 1.29
N MET A 28 1.63 -27.49 0.94
CA MET A 28 2.30 -26.58 1.86
C MET A 28 1.33 -25.49 2.31
N GLY A 29 1.28 -25.23 3.62
CA GLY A 29 0.54 -24.12 4.20
C GLY A 29 1.29 -22.79 4.03
N LEU A 30 0.63 -21.68 4.37
CA LEU A 30 1.23 -20.34 4.30
C LEU A 30 2.56 -20.27 5.08
N TYR A 31 2.58 -20.83 6.28
CA TYR A 31 3.75 -20.89 7.15
C TYR A 31 4.88 -21.75 6.58
N ASP A 32 4.56 -22.75 5.77
CA ASP A 32 5.56 -23.64 5.21
C ASP A 32 6.33 -22.98 4.05
N PHE A 33 5.67 -22.10 3.28
CA PHE A 33 6.36 -21.26 2.29
C PHE A 33 7.35 -20.31 2.95
N VAL A 34 6.91 -19.65 4.03
CA VAL A 34 7.75 -18.73 4.81
C VAL A 34 8.91 -19.49 5.45
N ARG A 35 8.67 -20.65 6.07
CA ARG A 35 9.72 -21.49 6.66
C ARG A 35 10.76 -21.89 5.61
N ARG A 36 10.33 -22.33 4.42
CA ARG A 36 11.22 -22.70 3.31
C ARG A 36 12.09 -21.52 2.85
N ASP A 37 11.51 -20.32 2.73
CA ASP A 37 12.26 -19.14 2.31
C ASP A 37 13.24 -18.68 3.40
N ILE A 38 12.83 -18.74 4.68
CA ILE A 38 13.71 -18.47 5.82
C ILE A 38 14.90 -19.45 5.84
N GLU A 39 14.67 -20.75 5.74
CA GLU A 39 15.73 -21.77 5.69
C GLU A 39 16.69 -21.54 4.51
N ARG A 40 16.15 -21.17 3.34
CA ARG A 40 16.96 -20.80 2.15
C ARG A 40 17.85 -19.59 2.43
N PHE A 41 17.33 -18.53 3.07
CA PHE A 41 18.12 -17.33 3.38
C PHE A 41 19.19 -17.60 4.44
N PHE A 42 18.91 -18.43 5.44
CA PHE A 42 19.90 -18.79 6.46
C PHE A 42 20.97 -19.78 5.96
N ALA A 43 20.70 -20.56 4.91
CA ALA A 43 21.71 -21.42 4.30
C ALA A 43 22.83 -20.63 3.59
N HIS A 44 22.53 -19.43 3.08
CA HIS A 44 23.47 -18.56 2.37
C HIS A 44 23.38 -17.11 2.90
N PRO A 45 23.88 -16.83 4.11
CA PRO A 45 23.77 -15.50 4.73
C PRO A 45 24.65 -14.44 4.05
N GLU A 46 25.63 -14.85 3.25
CA GLU A 46 26.56 -13.98 2.52
C GLU A 46 25.92 -13.36 1.25
N GLU A 47 24.87 -13.98 0.71
CA GLU A 47 24.20 -13.51 -0.50
C GLU A 47 23.22 -12.38 -0.15
N ALA A 48 23.42 -11.21 -0.75
CA ALA A 48 22.53 -10.08 -0.53
C ALA A 48 21.11 -10.40 -0.99
N ILE A 49 20.11 -10.08 -0.15
CA ILE A 49 18.70 -10.25 -0.48
C ILE A 49 18.35 -9.29 -1.63
N VAL A 50 18.19 -9.83 -2.84
CA VAL A 50 17.68 -9.07 -3.98
C VAL A 50 16.19 -8.83 -3.75
N SER A 51 15.85 -7.64 -3.26
CA SER A 51 14.45 -7.19 -3.21
C SER A 51 13.95 -7.12 -4.65
N PRO A 52 12.80 -7.73 -4.98
CA PRO A 52 12.28 -7.66 -6.34
C PRO A 52 12.06 -6.18 -6.69
N GLU A 53 12.62 -5.75 -7.82
CA GLU A 53 12.26 -4.44 -8.37
C GLU A 53 10.76 -4.43 -8.64
N LEU A 54 10.09 -3.33 -8.27
CA LEU A 54 8.69 -3.14 -8.60
C LEU A 54 8.52 -3.32 -10.12
N TYR A 55 7.49 -4.07 -10.52
CA TYR A 55 7.21 -4.34 -11.92
C TYR A 55 7.07 -3.02 -12.67
N LYS A 56 8.04 -2.74 -13.56
CA LYS A 56 7.97 -1.60 -14.47
C LYS A 56 6.83 -1.82 -15.45
N SER A 57 6.08 -0.76 -15.76
CA SER A 57 5.10 -0.80 -16.83
C SER A 57 5.76 -1.27 -18.12
N LYS A 58 5.03 -2.06 -18.92
CA LYS A 58 5.54 -2.58 -20.18
C LYS A 58 5.44 -1.50 -21.25
N ASP A 59 6.27 -0.49 -21.14
CA ASP A 59 6.26 0.63 -22.08
C ASP A 59 6.63 0.15 -23.49
N LEU A 60 5.95 0.66 -24.50
CA LEU A 60 6.30 0.36 -25.87
C LEU A 60 7.64 0.97 -26.25
N LYS A 61 8.41 0.23 -27.06
CA LYS A 61 9.72 0.71 -27.55
C LYS A 61 9.51 1.97 -28.39
N PRO A 62 10.30 3.03 -28.16
CA PRO A 62 10.21 4.25 -28.96
C PRO A 62 10.53 3.94 -30.44
N PRO A 63 9.92 4.68 -31.38
CA PRO A 63 10.25 4.53 -32.79
C PRO A 63 11.74 4.88 -33.02
N PRO A 64 12.43 4.17 -33.93
CA PRO A 64 13.82 4.49 -34.26
C PRO A 64 13.89 5.86 -34.93
N GLU A 65 14.89 6.66 -34.57
CA GLU A 65 15.09 8.02 -35.10
C GLU A 65 15.40 8.02 -36.61
N PHE A 66 16.26 7.10 -37.06
CA PHE A 66 16.66 6.98 -38.46
C PHE A 66 16.40 5.58 -39.00
N VAL A 67 15.62 5.50 -40.08
CA VAL A 67 15.51 4.27 -40.88
C VAL A 67 16.56 4.34 -41.98
N ARG A 68 17.58 3.49 -41.90
CA ARG A 68 18.72 3.50 -42.84
C ARG A 68 18.41 2.81 -44.18
N ASN A 69 17.38 1.97 -44.22
CA ASN A 69 17.11 1.05 -45.32
C ASN A 69 15.88 1.49 -46.13
N VAL A 70 15.80 2.78 -46.47
CA VAL A 70 14.69 3.32 -47.28
C VAL A 70 15.08 3.29 -48.75
N TRP A 71 14.32 2.56 -49.56
CA TRP A 71 14.46 2.59 -51.02
C TRP A 71 13.77 3.84 -51.59
N GLY A 72 14.20 4.29 -52.78
CA GLY A 72 13.70 5.52 -53.39
C GLY A 72 12.17 5.53 -53.56
N SER A 73 11.54 6.71 -53.50
CA SER A 73 10.08 6.87 -53.49
C SER A 73 9.36 6.33 -54.74
N ALA A 74 10.08 6.19 -55.85
CA ALA A 74 9.57 5.63 -57.11
C ALA A 74 9.97 4.15 -57.32
N ALA A 75 10.69 3.53 -56.38
CA ALA A 75 11.00 2.11 -56.44
C ALA A 75 9.72 1.29 -56.23
N GLY A 76 9.57 0.18 -56.96
CA GLY A 76 8.42 -0.72 -56.82
C GLY A 76 8.39 -1.45 -55.48
N VAL A 77 7.26 -2.11 -55.19
CA VAL A 77 7.10 -2.94 -53.99
C VAL A 77 8.05 -4.13 -54.03
N GLY A 78 8.92 -4.22 -53.02
CA GLY A 78 9.78 -5.36 -52.78
C GLY A 78 9.08 -6.50 -52.04
N SER A 79 9.64 -7.71 -52.10
CA SER A 79 9.09 -8.89 -51.41
C SER A 79 9.05 -8.76 -49.88
N GLY A 80 9.86 -7.88 -49.30
CA GLY A 80 9.91 -7.61 -47.86
C GLY A 80 8.90 -6.56 -47.36
N ASP A 81 8.31 -5.76 -48.25
CA ASP A 81 7.50 -4.60 -47.86
C ASP A 81 6.23 -4.99 -47.12
N PHE A 82 5.64 -6.13 -47.46
CA PHE A 82 4.49 -6.67 -46.74
C PHE A 82 4.82 -6.95 -45.26
N HIS A 83 5.98 -7.53 -44.98
CA HIS A 83 6.39 -7.81 -43.60
C HIS A 83 6.76 -6.55 -42.83
N ILE A 84 7.33 -5.56 -43.51
CA ILE A 84 7.60 -4.24 -42.95
C ILE A 84 6.29 -3.56 -42.54
N TYR A 85 5.30 -3.48 -43.44
CA TYR A 85 3.98 -2.91 -43.15
C TYR A 85 3.28 -3.63 -41.99
N ARG A 86 3.28 -4.96 -42.00
CA ARG A 86 2.68 -5.77 -40.91
C ARG A 86 3.32 -5.48 -39.56
N GLY A 87 4.65 -5.32 -39.51
CA GLY A 87 5.39 -5.00 -38.29
C GLY A 87 5.15 -3.56 -37.82
N ILE A 88 5.04 -2.60 -38.73
CA ILE A 88 4.70 -1.21 -38.42
C ILE A 88 3.27 -1.14 -37.86
N ARG A 89 2.30 -1.77 -38.55
CA ARG A 89 0.89 -1.74 -38.15
C ARG A 89 0.64 -2.30 -36.77
N ARG A 90 1.29 -3.42 -36.41
CA ARG A 90 1.20 -3.99 -35.06
C ARG A 90 1.77 -3.08 -33.99
N ARG A 91 2.92 -2.45 -34.25
CA ARG A 91 3.52 -1.49 -33.32
C ARG A 91 2.62 -0.28 -33.14
N GLU A 92 2.02 0.21 -34.22
CA GLU A 92 1.12 1.34 -34.16
C GLU A 92 -0.18 1.02 -33.43
N TYR A 93 -0.77 -0.15 -33.66
CA TYR A 93 -1.96 -0.59 -32.91
C TYR A 93 -1.68 -0.76 -31.43
N ALA A 94 -0.56 -1.40 -31.07
CA ALA A 94 -0.16 -1.47 -29.67
C ALA A 94 0.01 -0.07 -29.05
N ARG A 95 0.60 0.87 -29.81
CA ARG A 95 0.80 2.26 -29.37
C ARG A 95 -0.51 3.00 -29.13
N LEU A 96 -1.46 2.86 -30.05
CA LEU A 96 -2.79 3.48 -29.90
C LEU A 96 -3.55 2.86 -28.72
N GLU A 97 -3.51 1.53 -28.58
CA GLU A 97 -4.14 0.81 -27.46
C GLU A 97 -3.56 1.25 -26.10
N GLU A 98 -2.24 1.40 -25.99
CA GLU A 98 -1.60 1.86 -24.76
C GLU A 98 -2.01 3.30 -24.41
N ILE A 99 -2.08 4.19 -25.41
CA ILE A 99 -2.50 5.59 -25.21
C ILE A 99 -3.96 5.68 -24.78
N GLU A 100 -4.85 4.93 -25.43
CA GLU A 100 -6.26 4.90 -25.08
C GLU A 100 -6.44 4.36 -23.66
N LYS A 101 -5.76 3.26 -23.34
CA LYS A 101 -5.80 2.65 -22.00
C LYS A 101 -5.23 3.57 -20.92
N SER A 102 -4.09 4.22 -21.15
CA SER A 102 -3.50 5.13 -20.16
C SER A 102 -4.41 6.34 -19.91
N ALA A 103 -5.02 6.89 -20.97
CA ALA A 103 -5.97 7.98 -20.85
C ALA A 103 -7.23 7.57 -20.07
N GLU A 104 -7.74 6.35 -20.27
CA GLU A 104 -8.85 5.82 -19.48
C GLU A 104 -8.47 5.63 -18.00
N GLU A 105 -7.31 5.05 -17.72
CA GLU A 105 -6.80 4.85 -16.36
C GLU A 105 -6.60 6.19 -15.63
N GLU A 106 -6.02 7.19 -16.30
CA GLU A 106 -5.84 8.54 -15.76
C GLU A 106 -7.18 9.18 -15.41
N ARG A 107 -8.18 9.11 -16.32
CA ARG A 107 -9.51 9.65 -16.07
C ARG A 107 -10.19 9.00 -14.87
N LEU A 108 -10.15 7.67 -14.79
CA LEU A 108 -10.74 6.93 -13.67
C LEU A 108 -10.03 7.24 -12.35
N ASN A 109 -8.70 7.37 -12.37
CA ASN A 109 -7.90 7.74 -11.21
C ASN A 109 -8.22 9.16 -10.73
N GLU A 110 -8.34 10.12 -11.64
CA GLU A 110 -8.74 11.49 -11.29
C GLU A 110 -10.14 11.53 -10.67
N GLU A 111 -11.11 10.83 -11.26
CA GLU A 111 -12.47 10.75 -10.73
C GLU A 111 -12.50 10.11 -9.35
N PHE A 112 -11.72 9.05 -9.14
CA PHE A 112 -11.59 8.39 -7.86
C PHE A 112 -10.98 9.32 -6.81
N GLN A 113 -9.88 10.00 -7.14
CA GLN A 113 -9.21 10.93 -6.23
C GLN A 113 -10.11 12.11 -5.86
N LYS A 114 -10.85 12.68 -6.83
CA LYS A 114 -11.82 13.76 -6.58
C LYS A 114 -12.92 13.29 -5.61
N LYS A 115 -13.51 12.12 -5.85
CA LYS A 115 -14.52 11.52 -4.96
C LYS A 115 -13.96 11.27 -3.56
N GLN A 116 -12.75 10.74 -3.45
CA GLN A 116 -12.11 10.49 -2.15
C GLN A 116 -11.89 11.80 -1.38
N GLN A 117 -11.37 12.83 -2.05
CA GLN A 117 -11.16 14.15 -1.45
C GLN A 117 -12.48 14.77 -0.96
N GLU A 118 -13.56 14.65 -1.72
CA GLU A 118 -14.89 15.12 -1.30
C GLU A 118 -15.39 14.39 -0.05
N LEU A 119 -15.24 13.06 0.00
CA LEU A 119 -15.62 12.26 1.16
C LEU A 119 -14.79 12.62 2.40
N ASP A 120 -13.48 12.80 2.23
CA ASP A 120 -12.56 13.18 3.30
C ASP A 120 -12.91 14.57 3.85
N GLN A 121 -13.20 15.55 2.97
CA GLN A 121 -13.64 16.89 3.38
C GLN A 121 -14.97 16.84 4.13
N LEU A 122 -15.94 16.03 3.69
CA LEU A 122 -17.22 15.87 4.38
C LEU A 122 -17.04 15.21 5.76
N ALA A 123 -16.15 14.22 5.86
CA ALA A 123 -15.80 13.56 7.11
C ALA A 123 -15.09 14.54 8.08
N GLU A 124 -14.14 15.34 7.58
CA GLU A 124 -13.47 16.38 8.35
C GLU A 124 -14.43 17.46 8.81
N ALA A 125 -15.33 17.95 7.97
CA ALA A 125 -16.31 18.97 8.34
C ALA A 125 -17.24 18.48 9.47
N LYS A 126 -17.71 17.22 9.38
CA LYS A 126 -18.51 16.58 10.44
C LYS A 126 -17.70 16.44 11.74
N THR A 127 -16.45 15.99 11.64
CA THR A 127 -15.55 15.80 12.78
C THR A 127 -15.17 17.12 13.44
N ALA A 128 -14.86 18.15 12.65
CA ALA A 128 -14.57 19.51 13.11
C ALA A 128 -15.77 20.13 13.83
N LYS A 129 -16.99 19.98 13.29
CA LYS A 129 -18.22 20.44 13.96
C LYS A 129 -18.42 19.77 15.32
N ARG A 130 -18.20 18.45 15.41
CA ARG A 130 -18.28 17.70 16.68
C ARG A 130 -17.17 18.11 17.65
N ARG A 131 -15.93 18.27 17.16
CA ARG A 131 -14.76 18.73 17.92
C ARG A 131 -14.99 20.13 18.49
N MET A 132 -15.49 21.08 17.69
CA MET A 132 -15.84 22.44 18.15
C MET A 132 -16.90 22.42 19.26
N LYS A 133 -17.93 21.57 19.16
CA LYS A 133 -18.93 21.42 20.23
C LYS A 133 -18.30 20.89 21.53
N ARG A 134 -17.44 19.86 21.44
CA ARG A 134 -16.71 19.31 22.60
C ARG A 134 -15.78 20.36 23.22
N GLN A 135 -15.05 21.11 22.42
CA GLN A 135 -14.17 22.19 22.89
C GLN A 135 -14.96 23.32 23.57
N LYS A 136 -16.09 23.77 23.01
CA LYS A 136 -16.96 24.75 23.67
C LYS A 136 -17.49 24.25 25.02
N LYS A 137 -17.88 22.97 25.12
CA LYS A 137 -18.31 22.36 26.40
C LYS A 137 -17.14 22.28 27.40
N LYS A 138 -15.94 21.91 26.95
CA LYS A 138 -14.72 21.90 27.77
C LYS A 138 -14.38 23.29 28.29
N LEU A 139 -14.38 24.32 27.42
CA LEU A 139 -14.14 25.71 27.80
C LEU A 139 -15.17 26.22 28.81
N LYS A 140 -16.46 25.92 28.64
CA LYS A 140 -17.50 26.27 29.62
C LYS A 140 -17.24 25.64 30.99
N ARG A 141 -16.88 24.34 31.02
CA ARG A 141 -16.54 23.62 32.27
C ARG A 141 -15.27 24.18 32.94
N LEU A 142 -14.27 24.55 32.15
CA LEU A 142 -13.05 25.18 32.66
C LEU A 142 -13.34 26.57 33.20
N ASN A 143 -14.14 27.38 32.49
CA ASN A 143 -14.53 28.72 32.95
C ASN A 143 -15.37 28.65 34.23
N SER A 144 -16.33 27.71 34.34
CA SER A 144 -17.11 27.57 35.58
C SER A 144 -16.24 27.17 36.78
N LYS A 145 -15.27 26.27 36.56
CA LYS A 145 -14.27 25.90 37.59
C LYS A 145 -13.37 27.09 37.93
N PHE A 146 -12.90 27.83 36.92
CA PHE A 146 -12.09 29.03 37.10
C PHE A 146 -12.85 30.08 37.91
N THR A 147 -14.09 30.42 37.55
CA THR A 147 -14.90 31.38 38.30
C THR A 147 -15.17 30.94 39.74
N TYR A 148 -15.36 29.64 39.96
CA TYR A 148 -15.51 29.10 41.31
C TYR A 148 -14.23 29.29 42.13
N LEU A 149 -13.07 28.94 41.55
CA LEU A 149 -11.77 29.12 42.19
C LEU A 149 -11.42 30.58 42.43
N THR A 150 -11.73 31.49 41.50
CA THR A 150 -11.48 32.92 41.68
C THR A 150 -12.34 33.50 42.80
N ASN A 151 -13.63 33.13 42.86
CA ASN A 151 -14.52 33.57 43.94
C ASN A 151 -14.10 32.97 45.29
N PHE A 152 -13.64 31.72 45.30
CA PHE A 152 -13.10 31.07 46.48
C PHE A 152 -11.85 31.79 47.01
N LEU A 153 -10.88 32.09 46.13
CA LEU A 153 -9.68 32.86 46.49
C LEU A 153 -10.01 34.26 47.01
N PHE A 154 -10.96 34.96 46.36
CA PHE A 154 -11.41 36.29 46.80
C PHE A 154 -12.10 36.25 48.17
N SER A 155 -12.85 35.18 48.47
CA SER A 155 -13.47 34.99 49.79
C SER A 155 -12.44 34.69 50.88
N LEU A 156 -11.36 33.96 50.55
CA LEU A 156 -10.22 33.74 51.44
C LEU A 156 -9.52 35.06 51.78
N GLU A 157 -9.29 35.91 50.78
CA GLU A 157 -8.59 37.19 50.95
C GLU A 157 -9.40 38.18 51.82
N LYS A 158 -10.73 38.11 51.80
CA LYS A 158 -11.62 38.93 52.64
C LYS A 158 -11.89 38.36 54.04
N GLY A 159 -11.23 37.27 54.45
CA GLY A 159 -11.30 36.74 55.81
C GLY A 159 -12.67 36.19 56.24
N GLN A 160 -13.55 35.88 55.28
CA GLN A 160 -14.89 35.33 55.51
C GLN A 160 -14.88 33.85 55.13
N LEU A 161 -14.42 32.99 56.04
CA LEU A 161 -14.45 31.53 55.88
C LEU A 161 -15.43 30.96 56.91
N LYS A 162 -16.59 30.52 56.43
CA LYS A 162 -17.44 29.59 57.18
C LYS A 162 -17.07 28.18 56.72
N THR A 163 -16.60 27.35 57.64
CA THR A 163 -16.21 25.96 57.41
C THR A 163 -17.47 25.11 57.28
N ASP A 164 -17.99 24.99 56.06
CA ASP A 164 -19.03 24.01 55.75
C ASP A 164 -18.41 22.87 54.93
N ASP A 165 -18.01 21.81 55.65
CA ASP A 165 -17.41 20.58 55.14
C ASP A 165 -18.45 19.74 54.37
N SER A 166 -18.85 20.14 53.16
CA SER A 166 -19.72 19.27 52.33
C SER A 166 -19.78 19.60 50.84
N ALA A 167 -18.63 19.73 50.15
CA ALA A 167 -18.70 19.82 48.68
C ALA A 167 -17.43 19.39 47.93
N ILE A 168 -16.93 18.18 48.19
CA ILE A 168 -16.06 17.48 47.22
C ILE A 168 -16.73 16.14 46.90
N LYS A 169 -17.74 16.18 46.02
CA LYS A 169 -18.08 15.00 45.23
C LYS A 169 -17.28 15.09 43.94
N GLU A 170 -16.21 14.32 43.91
CA GLU A 170 -15.45 14.05 42.71
C GLU A 170 -16.35 13.31 41.71
N ASP A 171 -16.86 14.02 40.70
CA ASP A 171 -17.23 13.40 39.43
C ASP A 171 -15.94 13.13 38.63
N ILE A 172 -15.17 12.14 39.10
CA ILE A 172 -14.20 11.42 38.28
C ILE A 172 -14.95 10.22 37.69
N GLY A 173 -15.52 10.43 36.51
CA GLY A 173 -16.20 9.41 35.72
C GLY A 173 -16.95 10.10 34.60
N SER A 174 -16.74 9.85 33.32
CA SER A 174 -16.12 8.74 32.62
C SER A 174 -15.33 9.29 31.44
N GLY A 175 -14.16 8.70 31.19
CA GLY A 175 -13.52 8.76 29.88
C GLY A 175 -14.49 8.12 28.87
N ASP A 176 -15.07 8.96 28.02
CA ASP A 176 -15.78 8.51 26.83
C ASP A 176 -14.72 8.17 25.77
N GLU A 177 -13.93 7.13 26.06
CA GLU A 177 -13.24 6.34 25.04
C GLU A 177 -14.23 5.30 24.53
N SER A 178 -15.06 5.72 23.59
CA SER A 178 -15.60 4.77 22.62
C SER A 178 -14.55 4.65 21.52
N PRO A 179 -13.83 3.53 21.36
CA PRO A 179 -13.11 3.27 20.14
C PRO A 179 -14.16 3.15 19.03
N ASP A 180 -14.10 4.05 18.06
CA ASP A 180 -14.92 3.96 16.85
C ASP A 180 -14.72 2.54 16.26
N PRO A 181 -15.79 1.76 16.04
CA PRO A 181 -15.65 0.50 15.31
C PRO A 181 -15.35 0.85 13.85
N ASN A 182 -14.20 0.36 13.37
CA ASN A 182 -13.95 0.20 11.94
C ASN A 182 -15.08 -0.60 11.27
#